data_AF-A0A9P5EB21-F1
#
_entry.id   AF-A0A9P5EB21-F1
#
_cell.length_a   1.000
_cell.length_b   1.000
_cell.length_c   1.000
_cell.angle_alpha   90.00
_cell.angle_beta   90.00
_cell.angle_gamma   90.00
#
_symmetry.space_group_name_H-M   'P 1'
#
loop_
_entity.id
_entity.type
_entity.pdbx_description
1 polymer ?
#
loop_
_entity_poly.entity_id
_entity_poly.type
_entity_poly.pdbx_seq_one_letter_code
_entity_poly.pdbx_strand_id
1 'polypeptide(L)'
;MDAARILPRFAGDDGARPWATLYEKGDRLYSHCVLLHGHGTFMNLFATFLFEQRAVNNEHWALHQGIFHTFPDMNEFNFKDLFIKHPKKPNLWLYMGRSNDIICLEDAQKLSPIETENMICAHPSVNGCVMTLQIGNGQKFACLMVELKQDVPRDLRTIEGLLECLGDIIDQADQNQLLRGYLRRDYIIIADPKQPLPRTEKGTISRRAALKLYEKEIDAFYRLKGEATVGVGQRTSERA
;
A
#
# COMPACT_ATOMS: atom_id res chain seq x y z
N MET A 1 20.82 -12.18 10.95
CA MET A 1 22.03 -12.77 10.33
C MET A 1 22.08 -12.27 8.91
N ASP A 2 23.00 -11.35 8.62
CA ASP A 2 23.17 -10.75 7.30
C ASP A 2 23.97 -11.73 6.43
N ALA A 3 23.36 -12.23 5.35
CA ALA A 3 23.98 -13.19 4.43
C ALA A 3 25.21 -12.61 3.70
N ALA A 4 25.46 -11.30 3.82
CA ALA A 4 26.53 -10.58 3.16
C ALA A 4 27.95 -10.83 3.72
N ARG A 5 28.10 -11.56 4.84
CA ARG A 5 29.39 -11.77 5.54
C ARG A 5 29.93 -13.20 5.54
N ILE A 6 29.29 -14.14 4.83
CA ILE A 6 29.57 -15.58 5.03
C ILE A 6 30.65 -16.11 4.07
N LEU A 7 30.90 -15.46 2.92
CA LEU A 7 31.87 -15.99 1.95
C LEU A 7 33.28 -15.44 2.18
N PRO A 8 34.31 -16.31 2.30
CA PRO A 8 35.70 -15.88 2.35
C PRO A 8 36.11 -15.27 1.00
N ARG A 9 37.06 -14.32 1.03
CA ARG A 9 37.63 -13.73 -0.19
C ARG A 9 38.24 -14.82 -1.06
N PHE A 10 38.07 -14.71 -2.37
CA PHE A 10 38.64 -15.63 -3.36
C PHE A 10 39.44 -14.86 -4.42
N ALA A 11 40.31 -15.56 -5.15
CA ALA A 11 41.09 -14.96 -6.22
C ALA A 11 40.17 -14.55 -7.38
N GLY A 12 40.17 -13.26 -7.75
CA GLY A 12 39.25 -12.67 -8.74
C GLY A 12 38.10 -11.85 -8.14
N ASP A 13 38.06 -11.68 -6.81
CA ASP A 13 37.07 -10.85 -6.13
C ASP A 13 37.31 -9.33 -6.31
N ASP A 14 38.48 -8.91 -6.85
CA ASP A 14 38.84 -7.51 -7.14
C ASP A 14 38.58 -6.48 -6.01
N GLY A 15 38.51 -6.96 -4.75
CA GLY A 15 38.17 -6.11 -3.62
C GLY A 15 36.70 -5.68 -3.58
N ALA A 16 35.81 -6.42 -4.25
CA ALA A 16 34.38 -6.22 -4.23
C ALA A 16 33.88 -6.20 -2.78
N ARG A 17 33.26 -5.09 -2.41
CA ARG A 17 32.73 -4.92 -1.07
C ARG A 17 31.35 -5.57 -1.02
N PRO A 18 30.93 -6.11 0.14
CA PRO A 18 29.57 -6.61 0.31
C PRO A 18 28.56 -5.53 -0.09
N TRP A 19 27.45 -5.92 -0.74
CA TRP A 19 26.39 -4.98 -1.15
C TRP A 19 25.89 -4.11 0.02
N ALA A 20 25.95 -4.62 1.25
CA ALA A 20 25.65 -3.90 2.49
C ALA A 20 26.53 -2.67 2.76
N THR A 21 27.68 -2.54 2.09
CA THR A 21 28.56 -1.36 2.19
C THR A 21 28.09 -0.18 1.31
N LEU A 22 27.08 -0.39 0.47
CA LEU A 22 26.48 0.66 -0.36
C LEU A 22 25.50 1.55 0.43
N TYR A 23 25.13 1.18 1.67
CA TYR A 23 24.19 1.95 2.48
C TYR A 23 24.89 2.97 3.37
N GLU A 24 24.38 4.20 3.35
CA GLU A 24 24.74 5.26 4.26
C GLU A 24 23.73 5.37 5.41
N LYS A 25 24.14 5.99 6.52
CA LYS A 25 23.26 6.20 7.68
C LYS A 25 22.08 7.09 7.27
N GLY A 26 20.87 6.52 7.25
CA GLY A 26 19.64 7.21 6.83
C GLY A 26 19.09 6.74 5.48
N ASP A 27 19.83 5.91 4.74
CA ASP A 27 19.30 5.28 3.52
C ASP A 27 18.13 4.34 3.88
N ARG A 28 17.04 4.43 3.10
CA ARG A 28 15.99 3.39 3.11
C ARG A 28 16.59 2.09 2.54
N LEU A 29 16.03 0.93 2.85
CA LEU A 29 16.49 -0.36 2.31
C LEU A 29 16.20 -0.46 0.80
N TYR A 30 17.06 0.12 -0.03
CA TYR A 30 17.04 -0.05 -1.48
C TYR A 30 17.78 -1.33 -1.86
N SER A 31 17.13 -2.27 -2.52
CA SER A 31 17.74 -3.55 -2.91
C SER A 31 18.15 -3.55 -4.38
N HIS A 32 19.32 -4.12 -4.66
CA HIS A 32 19.75 -4.44 -6.02
C HIS A 32 19.17 -5.79 -6.50
N CYS A 33 18.60 -6.58 -5.58
CA CYS A 33 18.14 -7.96 -5.79
C CYS A 33 17.13 -8.09 -6.93
N VAL A 34 16.33 -7.04 -7.18
CA VAL A 34 15.23 -7.09 -8.16
C VAL A 34 15.74 -7.27 -9.60
N LEU A 35 16.93 -6.74 -9.92
CA LEU A 35 17.55 -6.89 -11.25
C LEU A 35 18.66 -7.95 -11.28
N LEU A 36 19.15 -8.41 -10.13
CA LEU A 36 20.25 -9.37 -10.05
C LEU A 36 19.81 -10.82 -10.29
N HIS A 37 18.52 -11.13 -10.24
CA HIS A 37 18.03 -12.52 -10.22
C HIS A 37 17.12 -12.92 -11.38
N GLY A 38 17.02 -12.10 -12.44
CA GLY A 38 16.21 -12.48 -13.60
C GLY A 38 16.61 -11.74 -14.87
N HIS A 39 17.34 -12.43 -15.75
CA HIS A 39 17.48 -11.98 -17.13
C HIS A 39 16.09 -11.85 -17.78
N GLY A 40 15.86 -10.77 -18.53
CA GLY A 40 14.53 -10.46 -19.10
C GLY A 40 13.52 -9.90 -18.11
N THR A 41 13.95 -9.45 -16.91
CA THR A 41 13.13 -8.65 -16.00
C THR A 41 13.25 -7.17 -16.34
N PHE A 42 12.12 -6.48 -16.43
CA PHE A 42 12.01 -5.06 -16.75
C PHE A 42 11.16 -4.33 -15.70
N MET A 43 11.46 -3.04 -15.54
CA MET A 43 10.73 -2.12 -14.67
C MET A 43 9.87 -1.20 -15.55
N ASN A 44 8.58 -1.49 -15.67
CA ASN A 44 7.66 -0.70 -16.49
C ASN A 44 7.09 0.46 -15.68
N LEU A 45 6.98 1.65 -16.30
CA LEU A 45 6.37 2.80 -15.64
C LEU A 45 4.90 2.50 -15.32
N PHE A 46 4.54 2.56 -14.03
CA PHE A 46 3.18 2.32 -13.55
C PHE A 46 2.47 3.62 -13.15
N ALA A 47 3.22 4.53 -12.54
CA ALA A 47 2.81 5.91 -12.22
C ALA A 47 4.07 6.78 -12.12
N THR A 48 3.90 8.08 -11.93
CA THR A 48 5.01 9.03 -11.79
C THR A 48 5.99 8.55 -10.71
N PHE A 49 7.23 8.24 -11.13
CA PHE A 49 8.32 7.67 -10.33
C PHE A 49 8.12 6.25 -9.76
N LEU A 50 7.02 5.57 -10.08
CA LEU A 50 6.69 4.23 -9.60
C LEU A 50 6.72 3.21 -10.74
N PHE A 51 7.48 2.14 -10.56
CA PHE A 51 7.75 1.13 -11.59
C PHE A 51 7.23 -0.24 -11.16
N GLU A 52 6.58 -0.95 -12.06
CA GLU A 52 6.09 -2.32 -11.86
C GLU A 52 7.06 -3.33 -12.48
N GLN A 53 7.41 -4.36 -11.71
CA GLN A 53 8.31 -5.42 -12.15
C GLN A 53 7.57 -6.42 -13.06
N ARG A 54 8.16 -6.67 -14.22
CA ARG A 54 7.69 -7.65 -15.22
C ARG A 54 8.84 -8.52 -15.70
N ALA A 55 8.56 -9.76 -16.06
CA ALA A 55 9.46 -10.60 -16.83
C ALA A 55 8.87 -10.84 -18.22
N VAL A 56 9.72 -10.81 -19.24
CA VAL A 56 9.37 -11.17 -20.63
C VAL A 56 10.18 -12.39 -21.01
N ASN A 57 9.51 -13.39 -21.56
CA ASN A 57 10.13 -14.63 -21.98
C ASN A 57 11.11 -14.36 -23.11
N ASN A 58 12.32 -14.88 -22.98
CA ASN A 58 13.34 -14.74 -23.98
C ASN A 58 14.20 -16.02 -24.01
N GLU A 59 14.18 -16.68 -25.17
CA GLU A 59 14.89 -17.94 -25.41
C GLU A 59 16.39 -17.84 -25.12
N HIS A 60 17.01 -16.67 -25.35
CA HIS A 60 18.42 -16.44 -25.07
C HIS A 60 18.79 -16.58 -23.58
N TRP A 61 17.82 -16.44 -22.68
CA TRP A 61 18.03 -16.44 -21.23
C TRP A 61 17.25 -17.54 -20.51
N ALA A 62 16.78 -18.56 -21.22
CA ALA A 62 15.85 -19.56 -20.70
C ALA A 62 16.31 -20.23 -19.38
N LEU A 63 17.61 -20.46 -19.20
CA LEU A 63 18.17 -21.06 -17.96
C LEU A 63 18.01 -20.18 -16.71
N HIS A 64 17.83 -18.87 -16.91
CA HIS A 64 17.74 -17.88 -15.83
C HIS A 64 16.30 -17.38 -15.61
N GLN A 65 15.34 -17.90 -16.36
CA GLN A 65 13.93 -17.50 -16.29
C GLN A 65 13.05 -18.61 -15.70
N GLY A 66 13.30 -18.95 -14.43
CA GLY A 66 12.56 -20.01 -13.70
C GLY A 66 11.03 -19.89 -13.76
N ILE A 67 10.50 -18.66 -13.89
CA ILE A 67 9.06 -18.41 -13.96
C ILE A 67 8.42 -19.02 -15.23
N PHE A 68 9.10 -18.98 -16.38
CA PHE A 68 8.59 -19.55 -17.63
C PHE A 68 8.79 -21.07 -17.73
N HIS A 69 9.63 -21.66 -16.87
CA HIS A 69 9.61 -23.13 -16.68
C HIS A 69 8.38 -23.60 -15.91
N THR A 70 7.87 -22.76 -14.98
CA THR A 70 6.65 -23.04 -14.23
C THR A 70 5.39 -22.75 -15.06
N PHE A 71 5.44 -21.69 -15.87
CA PHE A 71 4.34 -21.24 -16.73
C PHE A 71 4.82 -21.17 -18.20
N PRO A 72 4.96 -22.31 -18.89
CA PRO A 72 5.55 -22.39 -20.23
C PRO A 72 4.74 -21.65 -21.31
N ASP A 73 3.42 -21.55 -21.12
CA ASP A 73 2.52 -20.90 -22.09
C ASP A 73 2.52 -19.37 -21.98
N MET A 74 3.22 -18.80 -20.99
CA MET A 74 3.26 -17.35 -20.78
C MET A 74 4.48 -16.72 -21.47
N ASN A 75 4.24 -15.66 -22.26
CA ASN A 75 5.30 -14.84 -22.84
C ASN A 75 5.70 -13.65 -21.96
N GLU A 76 4.83 -13.26 -21.04
CA GLU A 76 5.08 -12.18 -20.09
C GLU A 76 4.48 -12.56 -18.74
N PHE A 77 5.20 -12.25 -17.67
CA PHE A 77 4.73 -12.42 -16.31
C PHE A 77 4.84 -11.10 -15.54
N ASN A 78 3.75 -10.70 -14.89
CA ASN A 78 3.72 -9.50 -14.07
C ASN A 78 3.75 -9.90 -12.59
N PHE A 79 4.82 -9.56 -11.89
CA PHE A 79 5.00 -9.87 -10.46
C PHE A 79 4.04 -9.08 -9.56
N LYS A 80 3.49 -7.98 -10.08
CA LYS A 80 2.65 -7.02 -9.37
C LYS A 80 3.40 -6.30 -8.25
N ASP A 81 4.74 -6.33 -8.23
CA ASP A 81 5.54 -5.63 -7.24
C ASP A 81 5.95 -4.25 -7.79
N LEU A 82 5.84 -3.23 -6.93
CA LEU A 82 6.08 -1.82 -7.25
C LEU A 82 7.35 -1.31 -6.58
N PHE A 83 8.11 -0.52 -7.35
CA PHE A 83 9.43 -0.04 -6.95
C PHE A 83 9.64 1.44 -7.30
N ILE A 84 10.44 2.13 -6.49
CA ILE A 84 10.98 3.46 -6.80
C ILE A 84 12.49 3.34 -7.02
N LYS A 85 12.99 3.97 -8.07
CA LYS A 85 14.42 4.03 -8.36
C LYS A 85 15.12 4.97 -7.37
N HIS A 86 16.27 4.56 -6.85
CA HIS A 86 17.08 5.44 -6.00
C HIS A 86 17.51 6.70 -6.78
N PRO A 87 17.42 7.91 -6.20
CA PRO A 87 17.66 9.17 -6.92
C PRO A 87 19.11 9.34 -7.42
N LYS A 88 20.10 8.94 -6.62
CA LYS A 88 21.54 9.11 -6.93
C LYS A 88 22.28 7.83 -7.36
N LYS A 89 21.90 6.67 -6.83
CA LYS A 89 22.61 5.39 -7.02
C LYS A 89 21.90 4.58 -8.11
N PRO A 90 22.53 4.29 -9.27
CA PRO A 90 21.90 3.52 -10.32
C PRO A 90 21.61 2.08 -9.86
N ASN A 91 20.61 1.44 -10.45
CA ASN A 91 20.20 0.03 -10.22
C ASN A 91 19.72 -0.33 -8.80
N LEU A 92 19.62 0.63 -7.89
CA LEU A 92 19.02 0.44 -6.58
C LEU A 92 17.52 0.78 -6.62
N TRP A 93 16.70 -0.12 -6.09
CA TRP A 93 15.25 -0.03 -6.11
C TRP A 93 14.67 -0.20 -4.70
N LEU A 94 13.77 0.69 -4.30
CA LEU A 94 13.02 0.60 -3.06
C LEU A 94 11.67 -0.05 -3.35
N TYR A 95 11.38 -1.16 -2.69
CA TYR A 95 10.06 -1.77 -2.76
C TYR A 95 9.03 -0.87 -2.08
N MET A 96 7.93 -0.58 -2.78
CA MET A 96 6.85 0.30 -2.31
C MET A 96 5.54 -0.43 -2.03
N GLY A 97 5.44 -1.71 -2.37
CA GLY A 97 4.22 -2.50 -2.20
C GLY A 97 3.83 -3.24 -3.46
N ARG A 98 2.58 -3.69 -3.51
CA ARG A 98 2.03 -4.41 -4.66
C ARG A 98 1.03 -3.57 -5.45
N SER A 99 1.01 -3.72 -6.77
CA SER A 99 0.09 -3.01 -7.66
C SER A 99 -1.36 -3.40 -7.47
N ASN A 100 -1.64 -4.63 -7.02
CA ASN A 100 -2.99 -5.08 -6.68
C ASN A 100 -3.51 -4.52 -5.35
N ASP A 101 -2.64 -3.92 -4.53
CA ASP A 101 -3.03 -3.27 -3.27
C ASP A 101 -3.20 -1.75 -3.41
N ILE A 102 -2.82 -1.18 -4.55
CA ILE A 102 -2.97 0.25 -4.83
C ILE A 102 -4.45 0.62 -4.99
N ILE A 103 -4.86 1.68 -4.31
CA ILE A 103 -6.19 2.26 -4.42
C ILE A 103 -6.15 3.40 -5.43
N CYS A 104 -7.03 3.35 -6.43
CA CYS A 104 -7.15 4.38 -7.45
C CYS A 104 -8.35 5.28 -7.14
N LEU A 105 -8.10 6.58 -6.99
CA LEU A 105 -9.10 7.60 -6.71
C LEU A 105 -9.72 8.14 -8.02
N GLU A 106 -10.73 9.01 -7.89
CA GLU A 106 -11.45 9.64 -9.01
C GLU A 106 -10.54 10.34 -10.03
N ASP A 107 -9.56 11.07 -9.53
CA ASP A 107 -8.63 11.90 -10.30
C ASP A 107 -7.43 11.10 -10.84
N ALA A 108 -7.60 9.78 -10.95
CA ALA A 108 -6.58 8.81 -11.34
C ALA A 108 -5.33 8.82 -10.44
N GLN A 109 -5.42 9.42 -9.25
CA GLN A 109 -4.35 9.33 -8.25
C GLN A 109 -4.35 7.97 -7.60
N LYS A 110 -3.14 7.51 -7.28
CA LYS A 110 -2.88 6.16 -6.80
C LYS A 110 -2.28 6.22 -5.40
N LEU A 111 -3.02 5.72 -4.42
CA LEU A 111 -2.58 5.66 -3.03
C LEU A 111 -2.08 4.26 -2.68
N SER A 112 -0.97 4.21 -1.93
CA SER A 112 -0.52 2.99 -1.28
C SER A 112 -1.08 2.93 0.14
N PRO A 113 -1.84 1.88 0.50
CA PRO A 113 -2.49 1.82 1.80
C PRO A 113 -1.60 1.31 2.93
N ILE A 114 -0.50 0.60 2.60
CA ILE A 114 0.29 -0.20 3.54
C ILE A 114 0.87 0.65 4.69
N GLU A 115 1.49 1.79 4.37
CA GLU A 115 2.12 2.64 5.39
C GLU A 115 1.07 3.22 6.35
N THR A 116 -0.03 3.74 5.82
CA THR A 116 -1.13 4.30 6.60
C THR A 116 -1.80 3.25 7.49
N GLU A 117 -2.08 2.06 6.95
CA GLU A 117 -2.66 0.94 7.71
C GLU A 117 -1.74 0.53 8.86
N ASN A 118 -0.42 0.45 8.61
CA ASN A 118 0.55 0.12 9.64
C ASN A 118 0.65 1.19 10.74
N MET A 119 0.60 2.47 10.37
CA MET A 119 0.59 3.58 11.34
C MET A 119 -0.63 3.51 12.27
N ILE A 120 -1.80 3.19 11.71
CA ILE A 120 -3.04 3.05 12.50
C ILE A 120 -3.01 1.77 13.35
N CYS A 121 -2.55 0.65 12.80
CA CYS A 121 -2.43 -0.62 13.53
C CYS A 121 -1.41 -0.56 14.67
N ALA A 122 -0.46 0.38 14.64
CA ALA A 122 0.48 0.58 15.75
C ALA A 122 -0.21 1.13 17.02
N HIS A 123 -1.44 1.65 16.91
CA HIS A 123 -2.18 2.16 18.06
C HIS A 123 -2.64 1.02 18.99
N PRO A 124 -2.47 1.11 20.32
CA PRO A 124 -2.75 0.01 21.25
C PRO A 124 -4.18 -0.53 21.21
N SER A 125 -5.16 0.31 20.91
CA SER A 125 -6.59 -0.05 20.86
C SER A 125 -7.04 -0.71 19.54
N VAL A 126 -6.18 -0.71 18.52
CA VAL A 126 -6.50 -1.22 17.18
C VAL A 126 -6.05 -2.68 17.06
N ASN A 127 -6.92 -3.53 16.53
CA ASN A 127 -6.64 -4.92 16.20
C ASN A 127 -6.34 -5.13 14.71
N GLY A 128 -6.87 -4.24 13.87
CA GLY A 128 -6.67 -4.29 12.43
C GLY A 128 -7.19 -3.04 11.75
N CYS A 129 -6.58 -2.67 10.63
CA CYS A 129 -7.05 -1.58 9.80
C CYS A 129 -6.96 -1.99 8.34
N VAL A 130 -7.95 -1.58 7.55
CA VAL A 130 -7.94 -1.72 6.11
C VAL A 130 -8.48 -0.45 5.47
N MET A 131 -7.70 0.12 4.56
CA MET A 131 -8.12 1.20 3.69
C MET A 131 -9.04 0.64 2.61
N THR A 132 -10.12 1.35 2.37
CA THR A 132 -11.20 0.94 1.49
C THR A 132 -11.57 2.11 0.61
N LEU A 133 -12.01 1.78 -0.60
CA LEU A 133 -12.63 2.71 -1.52
C LEU A 133 -13.80 1.97 -2.13
N GLN A 134 -14.91 2.67 -2.34
CA GLN A 134 -16.04 2.09 -3.06
C GLN A 134 -15.61 1.66 -4.46
N ILE A 135 -15.97 0.45 -4.85
CA ILE A 135 -15.68 -0.09 -6.18
C ILE A 135 -16.62 0.60 -7.19
N GLY A 136 -16.04 1.20 -8.25
CA GLY A 136 -16.81 1.67 -9.41
C GLY A 136 -17.25 3.14 -9.39
N ASN A 137 -17.09 3.87 -8.28
CA ASN A 137 -17.68 5.21 -8.14
C ASN A 137 -16.68 6.34 -7.82
N GLY A 138 -15.44 6.27 -8.34
CA GLY A 138 -14.49 7.39 -8.39
C GLY A 138 -14.56 8.31 -7.17
N GLN A 139 -14.23 7.77 -5.99
CA GLN A 139 -14.32 8.56 -4.76
C GLN A 139 -13.06 9.40 -4.59
N LYS A 140 -13.24 10.65 -4.18
CA LYS A 140 -12.13 11.59 -3.95
C LYS A 140 -11.28 11.22 -2.73
N PHE A 141 -11.89 10.66 -1.69
CA PHE A 141 -11.21 10.35 -0.43
C PHE A 141 -11.28 8.86 -0.11
N ALA A 142 -10.18 8.29 0.35
CA ALA A 142 -10.16 6.91 0.83
C ALA A 142 -10.77 6.80 2.23
N CYS A 143 -11.46 5.70 2.50
CA CYS A 143 -12.09 5.40 3.78
C CYS A 143 -11.29 4.36 4.55
N LEU A 144 -11.05 4.57 5.83
CA LEU A 144 -10.34 3.62 6.68
C LEU A 144 -11.32 2.84 7.55
N MET A 145 -11.31 1.52 7.41
CA MET A 145 -12.07 0.64 8.28
C MET A 145 -11.16 0.09 9.38
N VAL A 146 -11.55 0.33 10.64
CA VAL A 146 -10.73 0.03 11.82
C VAL A 146 -11.45 -0.97 12.71
N GLU A 147 -10.80 -2.11 12.94
CA GLU A 147 -11.21 -3.12 13.89
C GLU A 147 -10.55 -2.85 15.24
N LEU A 148 -11.35 -2.68 16.28
CA LEU A 148 -10.86 -2.48 17.65
C LEU A 148 -10.67 -3.80 18.37
N LYS A 149 -9.75 -3.83 19.34
CA LYS A 149 -9.59 -5.01 20.21
C LYS A 149 -10.83 -5.22 21.09
N GLN A 150 -11.03 -6.45 21.55
CA GLN A 150 -12.24 -6.84 22.30
C GLN A 150 -12.35 -6.20 23.69
N ASP A 151 -11.21 -5.87 24.28
CA ASP A 151 -11.05 -5.24 25.59
C ASP A 151 -11.32 -3.73 25.60
N VAL A 152 -11.48 -3.11 24.43
CA VAL A 152 -11.72 -1.67 24.29
C VAL A 152 -13.19 -1.36 24.53
N PRO A 153 -13.53 -0.50 25.51
CA PRO A 153 -14.89 -0.02 25.70
C PRO A 153 -15.44 0.68 24.45
N ARG A 154 -16.69 0.40 24.10
CA ARG A 154 -17.39 0.98 22.94
C ARG A 154 -18.39 2.06 23.33
N ASP A 155 -18.18 2.72 24.46
CA ASP A 155 -18.97 3.89 24.81
C ASP A 155 -18.62 5.08 23.91
N LEU A 156 -19.58 5.99 23.74
CA LEU A 156 -19.46 7.16 22.87
C LEU A 156 -18.20 7.97 23.15
N ARG A 157 -17.86 8.21 24.43
CA ARG A 157 -16.70 9.02 24.80
C ARG A 157 -15.39 8.36 24.42
N THR A 158 -15.25 7.05 24.66
CA THR A 158 -14.05 6.30 24.27
C THR A 158 -13.88 6.26 22.76
N ILE A 159 -14.97 6.07 22.01
CA ILE A 159 -14.92 6.05 20.54
C ILE A 159 -14.57 7.45 20.00
N GLU A 160 -15.19 8.51 20.50
CA GLU A 160 -14.89 9.89 20.09
C GLU A 160 -13.43 10.26 20.33
N GLY A 161 -12.90 9.98 21.53
CA GLY A 161 -11.48 10.23 21.83
C GLY A 161 -10.54 9.39 20.97
N LEU A 162 -10.91 8.14 20.65
CA LEU A 162 -10.13 7.32 19.73
C LEU A 162 -10.15 7.87 18.31
N LEU A 163 -11.29 8.35 17.81
CA LEU A 163 -11.40 8.95 16.49
C LEU A 163 -10.58 10.23 16.38
N GLU A 164 -10.50 11.05 17.44
CA GLU A 164 -9.60 12.20 17.50
C GLU A 164 -8.13 11.77 17.38
N CYS A 165 -7.69 10.81 18.20
CA CYS A 165 -6.31 10.29 18.14
C CYS A 165 -5.97 9.65 16.78
N LEU A 166 -6.89 8.84 16.23
CA LEU A 166 -6.72 8.25 14.90
C LEU A 166 -6.70 9.33 13.81
N GLY A 167 -7.49 10.38 13.97
CA GLY A 167 -7.47 11.55 13.11
C GLY A 167 -6.10 12.19 13.04
N ASP A 168 -5.40 12.36 14.17
CA ASP A 168 -4.03 12.90 14.18
C ASP A 168 -3.04 11.99 13.45
N ILE A 169 -3.17 10.68 13.60
CA ILE A 169 -2.34 9.69 12.90
C ILE A 169 -2.60 9.75 11.39
N ILE A 170 -3.86 9.92 10.98
CA ILE A 170 -4.25 10.04 9.56
C ILE A 170 -3.67 11.31 8.94
N ASP A 171 -3.72 12.44 9.64
CA ASP A 171 -3.14 13.69 9.15
C ASP A 171 -1.62 13.57 8.98
N GLN A 172 -0.95 12.89 9.92
CA GLN A 172 0.48 12.59 9.79
C GLN A 172 0.76 11.65 8.62
N ALA A 173 -0.07 10.62 8.43
CA ALA A 173 0.08 9.68 7.33
C ALA A 173 -0.11 10.38 5.97
N ASP A 174 -1.11 11.24 5.84
CA ASP A 174 -1.35 12.03 4.62
C ASP A 174 -0.16 12.94 4.29
N GLN A 175 0.43 13.60 5.30
CA GLN A 175 1.62 14.43 5.10
C GLN A 175 2.86 13.66 4.64
N ASN A 176 2.97 12.39 5.07
CA ASN A 176 4.07 11.48 4.74
C ASN A 176 3.91 10.81 3.37
N GLN A 177 2.69 10.77 2.82
CA GLN A 177 2.45 10.25 1.49
C GLN A 177 2.97 11.21 0.41
N LEU A 178 3.35 10.62 -0.73
CA LEU A 178 3.74 11.38 -1.93
C LEU A 178 2.57 12.24 -2.46
N LEU A 179 1.34 11.77 -2.27
CA LEU A 179 0.12 12.43 -2.69
C LEU A 179 -0.68 12.81 -1.45
N ARG A 180 -0.77 14.12 -1.18
CA ARG A 180 -1.44 14.69 0.00
C ARG A 180 -2.87 15.09 -0.30
N GLY A 181 -3.71 15.11 0.72
CA GLY A 181 -5.08 15.61 0.67
C GLY A 181 -6.13 14.58 0.30
N TYR A 182 -5.79 13.28 0.38
CA TYR A 182 -6.68 12.19 -0.01
C TYR A 182 -7.12 11.32 1.15
N LEU A 183 -6.50 11.48 2.33
CA LEU A 183 -6.98 10.93 3.58
C LEU A 183 -7.66 12.02 4.41
N ARG A 184 -8.75 11.66 5.10
CA ARG A 184 -9.49 12.57 5.96
C ARG A 184 -9.86 11.90 7.28
N ARG A 185 -9.76 12.66 8.37
CA ARG A 185 -10.11 12.21 9.73
C ARG A 185 -11.56 11.73 9.86
N ASP A 186 -12.47 12.31 9.07
CA ASP A 186 -13.89 11.97 9.11
C ASP A 186 -14.28 10.84 8.15
N TYR A 187 -13.31 10.19 7.50
CA TYR A 187 -13.46 9.03 6.62
C TYR A 187 -12.99 7.75 7.33
N ILE A 188 -13.53 7.51 8.53
CA ILE A 188 -13.24 6.34 9.36
C ILE A 188 -14.54 5.59 9.65
N ILE A 189 -14.52 4.28 9.46
CA ILE A 189 -15.58 3.36 9.87
C ILE A 189 -15.02 2.42 10.93
N ILE A 190 -15.69 2.31 12.07
CA ILE A 190 -15.37 1.29 13.07
C ILE A 190 -16.08 0.00 12.70
N ALA A 191 -15.33 -1.10 12.55
CA ALA A 191 -15.88 -2.41 12.21
C ALA A 191 -16.76 -2.97 13.33
N ASP A 192 -17.81 -3.72 12.97
CA ASP A 192 -18.70 -4.36 13.95
C ASP A 192 -17.93 -5.49 14.66
N PRO A 193 -17.89 -5.54 16.01
CA PRO A 193 -17.33 -6.68 16.74
C PRO A 193 -17.86 -8.04 16.31
N LYS A 194 -19.12 -8.11 15.87
CA LYS A 194 -19.77 -9.36 15.45
C LYS A 194 -19.31 -9.82 14.07
N GLN A 195 -18.69 -8.93 13.30
CA GLN A 195 -18.23 -9.20 11.93
C GLN A 195 -16.76 -8.75 11.77
N PRO A 196 -15.79 -9.39 12.45
CA PRO A 196 -14.39 -8.97 12.35
C PRO A 196 -13.87 -9.00 10.91
N LEU A 197 -12.80 -8.25 10.63
CA LEU A 197 -12.20 -8.18 9.30
C LEU A 197 -11.70 -9.58 8.88
N PRO A 198 -12.04 -10.02 7.66
CA PRO A 198 -11.66 -11.34 7.17
C PRO A 198 -10.13 -11.41 7.02
N ARG A 199 -9.54 -12.47 7.58
CA ARG A 199 -8.09 -12.71 7.54
C ARG A 199 -7.77 -13.92 6.68
N THR A 200 -6.59 -13.94 6.09
CA THR A 200 -6.03 -15.11 5.40
C THR A 200 -5.53 -16.14 6.40
N GLU A 201 -5.15 -17.34 5.94
CA GLU A 201 -4.52 -18.37 6.77
C GLU A 201 -3.25 -17.88 7.50
N LYS A 202 -2.58 -16.85 6.96
CA LYS A 202 -1.41 -16.21 7.57
C LYS A 202 -1.77 -15.14 8.61
N GLY A 203 -3.05 -14.91 8.87
CA GLY A 203 -3.55 -13.89 9.80
C GLY A 203 -3.58 -12.46 9.26
N THR A 204 -3.16 -12.24 8.00
CA THR A 204 -3.23 -10.91 7.36
C THR A 204 -4.65 -10.58 6.91
N ILE A 205 -5.06 -9.31 7.00
CA ILE A 205 -6.40 -8.89 6.57
C ILE A 205 -6.51 -8.98 5.04
N SER A 206 -7.56 -9.63 4.55
CA SER A 206 -7.86 -9.74 3.13
C SER A 206 -8.72 -8.57 2.68
N ARG A 207 -8.11 -7.56 2.04
CA ARG A 207 -8.81 -6.36 1.54
C ARG A 207 -9.97 -6.70 0.62
N ARG A 208 -9.78 -7.61 -0.33
CA ARG A 208 -10.84 -8.03 -1.27
C ARG A 208 -12.03 -8.65 -0.55
N ALA A 209 -11.78 -9.48 0.47
CA ALA A 209 -12.85 -10.07 1.25
C ALA A 209 -13.53 -9.03 2.15
N ALA A 210 -12.77 -8.10 2.74
CA ALA A 210 -13.30 -7.01 3.57
C ALA A 210 -14.21 -6.08 2.75
N LEU A 211 -13.77 -5.66 1.55
CA LEU A 211 -14.58 -4.83 0.64
C LEU A 211 -15.89 -5.50 0.26
N LYS A 212 -15.89 -6.82 0.04
CA LYS A 212 -17.11 -7.58 -0.29
C LYS A 212 -18.03 -7.75 0.92
N LEU A 213 -17.46 -7.97 2.10
CA LEU A 213 -18.24 -8.17 3.32
C LEU A 213 -18.95 -6.87 3.74
N TYR A 214 -18.24 -5.75 3.64
CA TYR A 214 -18.66 -4.43 4.10
C TYR A 214 -19.15 -3.51 2.98
N GLU A 215 -19.46 -4.07 1.80
CA GLU A 215 -19.84 -3.32 0.60
C GLU A 215 -21.00 -2.34 0.89
N LYS A 216 -22.03 -2.81 1.61
CA LYS A 216 -23.23 -2.02 1.91
C LYS A 216 -22.94 -0.87 2.88
N GLU A 217 -22.12 -1.11 3.88
CA GLU A 217 -21.72 -0.15 4.91
C GLU A 217 -20.85 0.93 4.30
N ILE A 218 -19.89 0.54 3.46
CA ILE A 218 -19.02 1.46 2.72
C ILE A 218 -19.87 2.31 1.76
N ASP A 219 -20.79 1.70 1.00
CA ASP A 219 -21.69 2.41 0.09
C ASP A 219 -22.63 3.38 0.82
N ALA A 220 -23.16 2.98 1.97
CA ALA A 220 -24.00 3.85 2.80
C ALA A 220 -23.18 5.03 3.36
N PHE A 221 -21.95 4.77 3.82
CA PHE A 221 -21.05 5.78 4.34
C PHE A 221 -20.71 6.84 3.28
N TYR A 222 -20.33 6.41 2.07
CA TYR A 222 -20.03 7.32 0.97
C TYR A 222 -21.26 8.11 0.50
N ARG A 223 -22.46 7.51 0.51
CA ARG A 223 -23.70 8.26 0.21
C ARG A 223 -23.94 9.37 1.23
N LEU A 224 -23.84 9.08 2.52
CA LEU A 224 -24.01 10.07 3.58
C LEU A 224 -22.98 11.20 3.48
N LYS A 225 -21.72 10.89 3.17
CA LYS A 225 -20.65 11.89 3.02
C LYS A 225 -20.72 12.65 1.69
N GLY A 226 -21.17 12.01 0.62
CA GLY A 226 -21.46 12.63 -0.68
C GLY A 226 -22.59 13.65 -0.59
N GLU A 227 -23.68 13.31 0.08
CA GLU A 227 -24.79 14.24 0.34
C GLU A 227 -24.34 15.44 1.20
N ALA A 228 -23.50 15.20 2.21
CA ALA A 228 -22.94 16.26 3.06
C ALA A 228 -21.97 17.20 2.31
N THR A 229 -21.31 16.74 1.25
CA THR A 229 -20.39 17.57 0.45
C THR A 229 -21.10 18.36 -0.65
N VAL A 230 -22.26 17.89 -1.14
CA VAL A 230 -23.12 18.63 -2.09
C VAL A 230 -23.96 19.71 -1.39
N GLY A 231 -24.25 19.56 -0.09
CA GLY A 231 -25.13 20.45 0.69
C GLY A 231 -24.62 21.84 1.07
N VAL A 232 -23.36 22.21 0.80
CA VAL A 232 -22.79 23.52 1.20
C VAL A 232 -22.73 24.52 0.02
N GLY A 233 -23.18 24.12 -1.18
CA GLY A 233 -22.88 24.82 -2.42
C GLY A 233 -24.03 25.42 -3.23
N GLN A 234 -25.26 25.59 -2.72
CA GLN A 234 -26.27 26.43 -3.41
C GLN A 234 -27.30 27.04 -2.44
N ARG A 235 -26.95 28.18 -1.85
CA ARG A 235 -27.92 29.24 -1.48
C ARG A 235 -27.29 30.60 -1.75
N THR A 236 -27.19 30.96 -3.02
CA THR A 236 -27.03 32.36 -3.43
C THR A 236 -28.30 32.81 -4.13
N SER A 237 -29.07 33.61 -3.37
CA SER A 237 -29.91 34.73 -3.81
C SER A 237 -30.87 34.52 -4.99
N GLU A 238 -32.09 34.09 -4.69
CA GLU A 238 -33.27 34.72 -5.28
C GLU A 238 -33.79 35.77 -4.30
N ARG A 239 -33.68 37.05 -4.67
CA ARG A 239 -34.56 38.13 -4.19
C ARG A 239 -34.34 39.41 -5.01
N ALA A 240 -35.43 39.79 -5.68
CA ALA A 240 -35.83 41.10 -6.19
C ALA A 240 -35.03 41.68 -7.38
#